data_AF-A0A0F9D7K3-F1
#
_entry.id   AF-A0A0F9D7K3-F1
#
_cell.length_a   1.000
_cell.length_b   1.000
_cell.length_c   1.000
_cell.angle_alpha   90.00
_cell.angle_beta   90.00
_cell.angle_gamma   90.00
#
_symmetry.space_group_name_H-M   'P 1'
#
loop_
_entity.id
_entity.type
_entity.pdbx_description
1 polymer ?
#
loop_
_entity_poly.entity_id
_entity_poly.type
_entity_poly.pdbx_seq_one_letter_code
_entity_poly.pdbx_strand_id
1 'polypeptide(L)' 'RFMFYTGVRPSELLNLKVEDINFKTKDINIYNAKGNKDRVMPFLNNKLYDFFINLKKKHTYK' A
#
# COMPACT_ATOMS: atom_id res chain seq x y z
N ARG A 1 -2.33 10.45 8.21
CA ARG A 1 -2.30 9.39 9.26
C ARG A 1 -1.75 8.05 8.75
N PHE A 2 -1.88 7.69 7.47
CA PHE A 2 -1.38 6.44 6.89
C PHE A 2 0.10 6.13 7.20
N MET A 3 0.98 7.11 7.03
CA MET A 3 2.42 6.96 7.27
C MET A 3 2.79 6.61 8.72
N PHE A 4 2.02 7.11 9.70
CA PHE A 4 2.28 6.82 11.12
C PHE A 4 2.01 5.37 11.48
N TYR A 5 1.02 4.73 10.82
CA TYR A 5 0.66 3.34 11.09
C TYR A 5 1.49 2.33 10.32
N THR A 6 2.17 2.75 9.25
CA THR A 6 2.83 1.85 8.29
C THR A 6 4.34 2.06 8.23
N GLY A 7 4.83 3.21 8.73
CA GLY A 7 6.25 3.58 8.63
C GLY A 7 6.74 3.68 7.19
N VAL A 8 5.83 3.82 6.21
CA VAL A 8 6.18 4.02 4.81
C VAL A 8 6.54 5.48 4.53
N ARG A 9 7.54 5.68 3.68
CA ARG A 9 7.95 7.02 3.25
C ARG A 9 6.91 7.61 2.30
N PRO A 10 6.76 8.94 2.23
CA PRO A 10 5.87 9.57 1.26
C PRO A 10 6.18 9.16 -0.17
N SER A 11 7.47 9.05 -0.52
CA SER A 11 7.94 8.65 -1.84
C SER A 11 7.56 7.21 -2.21
N GLU A 12 7.55 6.30 -1.23
CA GLU A 12 7.12 4.91 -1.42
C GLU A 12 5.60 4.84 -1.65
N LEU A 13 4.83 5.66 -0.92
CA LEU A 13 3.38 5.75 -1.09
C LEU A 13 2.98 6.35 -2.44
N LEU A 14 3.71 7.37 -2.91
CA LEU A 14 3.45 8.03 -4.21
C LEU A 14 3.72 7.12 -5.40
N ASN A 15 4.69 6.22 -5.27
CA ASN A 15 5.05 5.26 -6.32
C ASN A 15 4.32 3.92 -6.19
N LEU A 16 3.50 3.74 -5.15
CA LEU A 16 2.77 2.51 -4.92
C LEU A 16 1.70 2.30 -5.99
N LYS A 17 1.74 1.16 -6.68
CA LYS A 17 0.72 0.81 -7.65
C LYS A 17 -0.32 -0.13 -7.03
N VAL A 18 -1.53 -0.12 -7.59
CA VAL A 18 -2.61 -1.02 -7.16
C VAL A 18 -2.23 -2.50 -7.35
N GLU A 19 -1.41 -2.78 -8.37
CA GLU A 19 -0.87 -4.10 -8.66
C GLU A 19 0.10 -4.63 -7.59
N ASP A 20 0.75 -3.74 -6.83
CA ASP A 20 1.67 -4.10 -5.76
C ASP A 20 0.94 -4.49 -4.46
N ILE A 21 -0.39 -4.34 -4.43
CA ILE A 21 -1.25 -4.61 -3.27
C ILE A 21 -1.91 -5.98 -3.43
N ASN A 22 -1.50 -6.93 -2.59
CA ASN A 22 -2.12 -8.24 -2.53
C ASN A 22 -3.30 -8.25 -1.55
N PHE A 23 -4.51 -8.13 -2.09
CA PHE A 23 -5.75 -8.15 -1.30
C PHE A 23 -6.09 -9.54 -0.73
N LYS A 24 -5.53 -10.63 -1.26
CA LYS A 24 -5.77 -12.00 -0.75
C LYS A 24 -4.95 -12.27 0.51
N THR A 25 -3.64 -11.99 0.44
CA THR A 25 -2.72 -12.22 1.56
C THR A 25 -2.69 -11.04 2.53
N LYS A 26 -3.27 -9.90 2.13
CA LYS A 26 -3.26 -8.65 2.88
C LYS A 26 -1.83 -8.15 3.09
N ASP A 27 -1.09 -8.05 2.00
CA ASP A 27 0.26 -7.49 1.99
C ASP A 27 0.44 -6.44 0.89
N ILE A 28 1.39 -5.54 1.09
CA ILE A 28 1.81 -4.53 0.13
C ILE A 28 3.28 -4.76 -0.18
N ASN A 29 3.61 -4.96 -1.46
CA ASN A 29 4.98 -5.01 -1.90
C ASN A 29 5.49 -3.58 -2.13
N ILE A 30 6.60 -3.23 -1.49
CA ILE A 30 7.26 -1.95 -1.68
C ILE A 30 8.58 -2.21 -2.38
N TYR A 31 8.64 -1.74 -3.62
CA TYR A 31 9.83 -1.81 -4.46
C TYR A 31 10.69 -0.56 -4.29
N ASN A 32 12.02 -0.69 -4.47
CA ASN A 32 12.98 0.41 -4.36
C ASN A 32 12.99 1.14 -2.99
N ALA A 33 12.85 0.40 -1.88
CA ALA A 33 13.09 0.99 -0.57
C ALA A 33 14.58 1.33 -0.37
N LYS A 34 14.89 2.13 0.67
CA LYS A 34 16.25 2.59 1.00
C LYS A 34 17.28 1.44 0.91
N GLY A 35 18.23 1.58 -0.02
CA GLY A 35 19.27 0.57 -0.28
C GLY A 35 18.93 -0.43 -1.37
N ASN A 36 17.98 -0.14 -2.27
CA ASN A 36 17.49 -1.06 -3.32
C ASN A 36 17.03 -2.40 -2.76
N LYS A 37 16.37 -2.36 -1.60
CA LYS A 37 15.77 -3.55 -1.00
C LYS A 37 14.28 -3.51 -1.17
N ASP A 38 13.72 -4.62 -1.60
CA ASP A 38 12.29 -4.83 -1.62
C ASP A 38 11.83 -5.28 -0.24
N ARG A 39 10.66 -4.81 0.19
CA ARG A 39 10.04 -5.26 1.44
C ARG A 39 8.58 -5.55 1.22
N VAL A 40 8.11 -6.61 1.87
CA VAL A 40 6.68 -6.91 1.98
C VAL A 40 6.20 -6.31 3.30
N MET A 41 5.15 -5.50 3.23
CA MET A 41 4.53 -4.91 4.41
C MET A 41 3.12 -5.48 4.58
N PRO A 42 2.81 -6.14 5.71
CA PRO A 42 1.46 -6.60 5.98
C PRO A 42 0.53 -5.42 6.26
N PHE A 43 -0.75 -5.58 5.93
CA PHE A 43 -1.80 -4.64 6.36
C PHE A 43 -1.94 -4.70 7.88
N LEU A 44 -1.34 -3.72 8.57
CA LEU A 44 -1.40 -3.61 10.03
C LEU A 44 -2.80 -3.27 10.58
N ASN A 45 -3.76 -2.86 9.73
CA ASN A 45 -5.10 -2.46 10.18
C ASN A 45 -6.17 -2.62 9.09
N ASN A 46 -7.35 -3.13 9.46
CA ASN A 46 -8.54 -3.20 8.58
C ASN A 46 -8.93 -1.83 7.99
N LYS A 47 -8.68 -0.72 8.70
CA LYS A 47 -8.93 0.64 8.16
C LYS A 47 -8.09 0.95 6.91
N LEU A 48 -6.88 0.40 6.81
CA LEU A 48 -6.05 0.56 5.61
C LEU A 48 -6.62 -0.23 4.44
N TYR A 49 -7.09 -1.46 4.72
CA TYR A 49 -7.76 -2.28 3.71
C TYR A 49 -9.01 -1.58 3.14
N ASP A 50 -9.87 -1.06 4.01
CA ASP A 50 -11.07 -0.31 3.60
C ASP A 50 -10.73 0.92 2.76
N PHE A 51 -9.64 1.61 3.08
CA PHE A 51 -9.16 2.75 2.31
C PHE A 51 -8.78 2.34 0.88
N PHE A 52 -8.01 1.26 0.71
CA PHE A 52 -7.61 0.80 -0.63
C PHE A 52 -8.78 0.23 -1.44
N ILE A 53 -9.73 -0.47 -0.80
CA ILE A 53 -10.96 -0.92 -1.47
C ILE A 53 -11.77 0.27 -1.99
N ASN A 54 -11.88 1.34 -1.20
CA ASN A 54 -12.56 2.57 -1.63
C ASN A 54 -11.82 3.29 -2.76
N LEU A 55 -10.49 3.33 -2.74
CA LEU A 55 -9.70 3.86 -3.85
C LEU A 55 -9.91 3.05 -5.13
N LYS A 56 -9.87 1.72 -5.03
CA LYS A 56 -10.12 0.83 -6.17
C LYS A 56 -11.51 1.08 -6.76
N LYS A 57 -12.54 1.16 -5.92
CA LYS A 57 -13.91 1.47 -6.36
C LYS A 57 -13.95 2.81 -7.13
N LYS A 58 -13.37 3.88 -6.59
CA LYS A 58 -13.35 5.19 -7.26
C LYS A 58 -12.67 5.17 -8.64
N HIS A 59 -11.64 4.34 -8.83
CA HIS A 59 -10.93 4.23 -10.12
C HIS A 59 -11.64 3.32 -11.14
N THR A 60 -12.52 2.41 -10.70
CA THR A 60 -13.31 1.54 -11.59
C THR A 60 -14.57 2.23 -12.15
N TYR A 61 -14.96 3.38 -11.58
CA TYR A 61 -16.12 4.19 -12.05
C TYR A 61 -15.72 5.40 -12.92
N LYS A 62 -14.56 5.35 -13.58
CA LYS A 62 -14.16 6.34 -14.59
C LYS A 62 -13.85 5.66 -15.91
#